data_AF-A0A2S6RQN5-F1
#
_entry.id   AF-A0A2S6RQN5-F1
#
_cell.length_a   1.000
_cell.length_b   1.000
_cell.length_c   1.000
_cell.angle_alpha   90.00
_cell.angle_beta   90.00
_cell.angle_gamma   90.00
#
_symmetry.space_group_name_H-M   'P 1'
#
loop_
_entity.id
_entity.type
_entity.pdbx_description
1 polymer ?
#
loop_
_entity_poly.entity_id
_entity_poly.type
_entity_poly.pdbx_seq_one_letter_code
_entity_poly.pdbx_strand_id
1 'polypeptide(L)'
;MKKLLLLITFLVFISSCSKLNIFGFGEEKSKFEKLKINEYLWNSSKNLLNSYSNVNSDLNEGLIFSDWIVSKKNPNVRFRISVYILGSNLIENNVKVVTEKQINKNGEWIKRQTSQGFNDGIKKKIFIDAKNLNPETYEKI
;
A
#
# COMPACT_ATOMS: atom_id res chain seq x y z
N MET A 1 30.17 16.31 75.57
CA MET A 1 31.12 15.65 74.64
C MET A 1 30.37 14.61 73.83
N LYS A 2 30.63 14.56 72.51
CA LYS A 2 30.21 13.53 71.53
C LYS A 2 28.76 13.66 71.05
N LYS A 3 28.50 14.59 70.12
CA LYS A 3 28.59 14.48 68.64
C LYS A 3 27.30 13.92 68.02
N LEU A 4 26.47 14.89 67.65
CA LEU A 4 25.58 14.92 66.49
C LEU A 4 26.06 14.02 65.31
N LEU A 5 25.17 13.17 64.80
CA LEU A 5 25.15 12.82 63.38
C LEU A 5 23.72 12.47 62.94
N LEU A 6 23.15 13.37 62.14
CA LEU A 6 22.02 13.13 61.23
C LEU A 6 22.38 12.05 60.18
N LEU A 7 21.42 11.21 59.80
CA LEU A 7 21.38 10.61 58.46
C LEU A 7 19.92 10.27 58.12
N ILE A 8 19.14 11.27 57.69
CA ILE A 8 18.70 11.45 56.29
C ILE A 8 18.11 10.14 55.72
N THR A 9 16.80 9.98 55.92
CA THR A 9 15.93 9.17 55.05
C THR A 9 15.92 9.82 53.67
N PHE A 10 16.80 9.38 52.77
CA PHE A 10 16.77 9.79 51.37
C PHE A 10 16.01 8.75 50.55
N LEU A 11 14.91 9.19 49.92
CA LEU A 11 14.10 8.45 48.96
C LEU A 11 15.00 7.70 47.96
N VAL A 12 14.87 6.38 47.91
CA VAL A 12 15.20 5.62 46.69
C VAL A 12 13.91 5.45 45.90
N PHE A 13 13.46 6.55 45.29
CA PHE A 13 12.60 6.50 44.10
C PHE A 13 13.50 6.76 42.89
N ILE A 14 14.30 5.76 42.53
CA ILE A 14 14.68 5.60 41.12
C ILE A 14 13.76 4.53 40.56
N SER A 15 12.59 5.01 40.14
CA SER A 15 11.83 4.43 39.04
C SER A 15 12.67 4.43 37.78
N SER A 16 13.73 3.60 37.75
CA SER A 16 14.26 3.09 36.50
C SER A 16 13.38 1.92 36.13
N CYS A 17 12.19 2.26 35.61
CA CYS A 17 11.37 1.33 34.87
C CYS A 17 12.13 1.10 33.55
N SER A 18 13.18 0.28 33.62
CA SER A 18 13.67 -0.46 32.47
C SER A 18 12.41 -1.07 31.86
N LYS A 19 12.06 -0.59 30.67
CA LYS A 19 10.89 -0.98 29.90
C LYS A 19 11.03 -2.45 29.54
N LEU A 20 10.82 -3.31 30.53
CA LEU A 20 10.72 -4.75 30.43
C LEU A 20 9.41 -4.98 29.68
N ASN A 21 9.53 -5.18 28.38
CA ASN A 21 8.51 -5.83 27.57
C ASN A 21 8.36 -7.28 28.07
N ILE A 22 7.75 -7.46 29.24
CA ILE A 22 7.48 -8.74 29.92
C ILE A 22 6.03 -9.19 29.74
N PHE A 23 5.20 -8.38 29.07
CA PHE A 23 3.90 -8.83 28.62
C PHE A 23 4.01 -9.28 27.17
N GLY A 24 3.87 -10.59 26.95
CA GLY A 24 3.59 -11.20 25.65
C GLY A 24 2.23 -10.77 25.11
N PHE A 25 2.05 -9.47 24.88
CA PHE A 25 1.07 -8.95 23.96
C PHE A 25 1.61 -9.22 22.57
N GLY A 26 1.06 -10.22 21.89
CA GLY A 26 1.42 -10.49 20.50
C GLY A 26 1.29 -9.21 19.66
N GLU A 27 2.25 -8.99 18.76
CA GLU A 27 2.19 -7.86 17.83
C GLU A 27 0.82 -7.82 17.16
N GLU A 28 0.13 -6.68 17.25
CA GLU A 28 -1.15 -6.54 16.60
C GLU A 28 -0.93 -6.56 15.09
N LYS A 29 -1.40 -7.63 14.43
CA LYS A 29 -1.31 -7.75 12.97
C LYS A 29 -1.93 -6.55 12.29
N SER A 30 -1.24 -6.01 11.30
CA SER A 30 -1.75 -4.93 10.47
C SER A 30 -3.06 -5.34 9.77
N LYS A 31 -3.87 -4.36 9.38
CA LYS A 31 -5.10 -4.65 8.61
C LYS A 31 -4.79 -5.41 7.31
N PHE A 32 -3.66 -5.08 6.68
CA PHE A 32 -3.14 -5.77 5.49
C PHE A 32 -2.83 -7.24 5.76
N GLU A 33 -2.14 -7.55 6.86
CA GLU A 33 -1.84 -8.93 7.27
C GLU A 33 -3.11 -9.72 7.58
N LYS A 34 -4.05 -9.12 8.31
CA LYS A 34 -5.35 -9.75 8.65
C LYS A 34 -6.12 -10.12 7.38
N LEU A 35 -6.07 -9.29 6.34
CA LEU A 35 -6.74 -9.50 5.05
C LEU A 35 -5.87 -10.23 4.01
N LYS A 36 -4.64 -10.62 4.37
CA LYS A 36 -3.67 -11.27 3.46
C LYS A 36 -3.40 -10.47 2.18
N ILE A 37 -3.31 -9.14 2.29
CA ILE A 37 -3.00 -8.23 1.18
C ILE A 37 -1.59 -7.70 1.35
N ASN A 38 -0.80 -7.69 0.28
CA ASN A 38 0.52 -7.08 0.31
C ASN A 38 0.42 -5.54 0.33
N GLU A 39 0.93 -4.92 1.39
CA GLU A 39 0.89 -3.47 1.59
C GLU A 39 1.67 -2.70 0.51
N TYR A 40 2.83 -3.20 0.07
CA TYR A 40 3.63 -2.51 -0.96
C TYR A 40 2.96 -2.51 -2.33
N LEU A 41 2.38 -3.65 -2.74
CA LEU A 41 1.59 -3.74 -3.96
C LEU A 41 0.35 -2.84 -3.90
N TRP A 42 -0.30 -2.76 -2.73
CA TRP A 42 -1.44 -1.87 -2.52
C TRP A 42 -1.04 -0.40 -2.67
N ASN A 43 0.00 0.02 -1.95
CA ASN A 43 0.48 1.41 -1.96
C ASN A 43 1.01 1.81 -3.34
N SER A 44 1.78 0.95 -4.01
CA SER A 44 2.28 1.26 -5.36
C SER A 44 1.15 1.36 -6.39
N SER A 45 0.14 0.50 -6.29
CA SER A 45 -1.07 0.58 -7.14
C SER A 45 -1.82 1.89 -6.95
N LYS A 46 -2.06 2.28 -5.69
CA LYS A 46 -2.75 3.54 -5.37
C LYS A 46 -1.96 4.74 -5.87
N ASN A 47 -0.64 4.77 -5.65
CA ASN A 47 0.24 5.85 -6.10
C ASN A 47 0.26 5.99 -7.63
N LEU A 48 0.37 4.85 -8.34
CA LEU A 48 0.35 4.84 -9.80
C LEU A 48 -0.95 5.40 -10.35
N LEU A 49 -2.10 4.92 -9.86
CA LEU A 49 -3.41 5.36 -10.36
C LEU A 49 -3.74 6.81 -9.98
N ASN A 50 -3.38 7.25 -8.76
CA ASN A 50 -3.57 8.63 -8.30
C ASN A 50 -2.82 9.67 -9.14
N SER A 51 -1.78 9.25 -9.86
CA SER A 51 -1.03 10.12 -10.77
C SER A 51 -1.83 10.49 -12.03
N TYR A 52 -2.95 9.80 -12.31
CA TYR A 52 -3.75 10.00 -13.51
C TYR A 52 -5.18 10.49 -13.23
N SER A 53 -5.81 10.02 -12.17
CA SER A 53 -7.15 10.45 -11.74
C SER A 53 -7.36 10.19 -10.25
N ASN A 54 -8.51 10.59 -9.72
CA ASN A 54 -8.93 10.12 -8.39
C ASN A 54 -9.05 8.59 -8.38
N VAL A 55 -8.83 8.02 -7.20
CA VAL A 55 -8.82 6.59 -6.95
C VAL A 55 -9.70 6.28 -5.76
N ASN A 56 -10.50 5.24 -5.91
CA ASN A 56 -11.28 4.61 -4.85
C ASN A 56 -10.70 3.24 -4.54
N SER A 57 -10.93 2.74 -3.33
CA SER A 57 -10.35 1.47 -2.91
C SER A 57 -11.20 0.79 -1.84
N ASP A 58 -11.40 -0.51 -1.97
CA ASP A 58 -11.93 -1.39 -0.92
C ASP A 58 -10.86 -2.40 -0.51
N LEU A 59 -10.34 -2.24 0.71
CA LEU A 59 -9.29 -3.10 1.22
C LEU A 59 -9.79 -4.52 1.51
N ASN A 60 -11.07 -4.72 1.84
CA ASN A 60 -11.58 -6.08 2.11
C ASN A 60 -11.64 -6.93 0.85
N GLU A 61 -11.91 -6.29 -0.30
CA GLU A 61 -11.92 -6.95 -1.61
C GLU A 61 -10.54 -6.96 -2.28
N GLY A 62 -9.55 -6.28 -1.70
CA GLY A 62 -8.25 -6.08 -2.34
C GLY A 62 -8.34 -5.27 -3.64
N LEU A 63 -9.36 -4.42 -3.80
CA LEU A 63 -9.67 -3.70 -5.03
C LEU A 63 -9.30 -2.22 -4.92
N ILE A 64 -8.55 -1.73 -5.91
CA ILE A 64 -8.25 -0.31 -6.13
C ILE A 64 -8.70 0.03 -7.54
N PHE A 65 -9.48 1.09 -7.72
CA PHE A 65 -9.95 1.49 -9.05
C PHE A 65 -9.93 3.00 -9.25
N SER A 66 -9.67 3.40 -10.49
CA SER A 66 -9.63 4.80 -10.90
C SER A 66 -11.01 5.32 -11.30
N ASP A 67 -11.17 6.63 -11.32
CA ASP A 67 -12.18 7.28 -12.15
C ASP A 67 -11.85 7.13 -13.65
N TRP A 68 -12.68 7.72 -14.52
CA TRP A 68 -12.41 7.74 -15.96
C TRP A 68 -11.19 8.62 -16.29
N ILE A 69 -10.15 8.01 -16.83
CA ILE A 69 -8.92 8.65 -17.31
C ILE A 69 -9.04 8.90 -18.81
N VAL A 70 -9.04 10.16 -19.24
CA VAL A 70 -8.99 10.53 -20.66
C VAL A 70 -7.54 10.43 -21.17
N SER A 71 -7.34 9.79 -22.32
CA SER A 71 -6.00 9.63 -22.90
C SER A 71 -5.44 10.97 -23.35
N LYS A 72 -4.26 11.34 -22.83
CA LYS A 72 -3.52 12.53 -23.30
C LYS A 72 -3.16 12.45 -24.80
N LYS A 73 -2.95 11.24 -25.34
CA LYS A 73 -2.62 11.02 -26.75
C LYS A 73 -3.85 11.07 -27.66
N ASN A 74 -5.03 10.72 -27.12
CA ASN A 74 -6.28 10.71 -27.88
C ASN A 74 -7.46 11.05 -26.96
N PRO A 75 -7.92 12.32 -26.94
CA PRO A 75 -9.01 12.75 -26.07
C PRO A 75 -10.34 12.02 -26.30
N ASN A 76 -10.50 11.35 -27.46
CA ASN A 76 -11.66 10.51 -27.75
C ASN A 76 -11.58 9.11 -27.12
N VAL A 77 -10.55 8.81 -26.32
CA VAL A 77 -10.40 7.53 -25.63
C VAL A 77 -10.32 7.77 -24.13
N ARG A 78 -11.10 7.00 -23.37
CA ARG A 78 -11.01 6.98 -21.91
C ARG A 78 -10.88 5.57 -21.37
N PHE A 79 -10.28 5.47 -20.20
CA PHE A 79 -10.03 4.22 -19.49
C PHE A 79 -10.51 4.31 -18.06
N ARG A 80 -11.02 3.22 -17.52
CA ARG A 80 -11.16 3.00 -16.08
C ARG A 80 -10.38 1.75 -15.74
N ILE A 81 -9.46 1.86 -14.79
CA ILE A 81 -8.53 0.79 -14.44
C ILE A 81 -8.91 0.27 -13.05
N SER A 82 -9.00 -1.04 -12.93
CA SER A 82 -9.23 -1.76 -11.68
C SER A 82 -8.06 -2.70 -11.42
N VAL A 83 -7.50 -2.62 -10.23
CA VAL A 83 -6.36 -3.42 -9.77
C VAL A 83 -6.81 -4.23 -8.56
N TYR A 84 -6.59 -5.54 -8.64
CA TYR A 84 -6.85 -6.48 -7.56
C TYR A 84 -5.53 -6.99 -6.99
N ILE A 85 -5.39 -6.92 -5.68
CA ILE A 85 -4.29 -7.52 -4.92
C ILE A 85 -4.78 -8.83 -4.34
N LEU A 86 -4.21 -9.93 -4.84
CA LEU A 86 -4.72 -11.29 -4.62
C LEU A 86 -4.01 -12.04 -3.48
N GLY A 87 -2.97 -11.45 -2.88
CA GLY A 87 -2.21 -12.11 -1.83
C GLY A 87 -1.19 -11.21 -1.13
N SER A 88 -0.58 -11.78 -0.09
CA SER A 88 0.35 -11.09 0.81
C SER A 88 1.80 -11.10 0.34
N ASN A 89 2.16 -12.01 -0.57
CA ASN A 89 3.52 -12.11 -1.08
C ASN A 89 3.81 -11.02 -2.11
N LEU A 90 5.02 -10.45 -2.08
CA LEU A 90 5.48 -9.48 -3.06
C LEU A 90 5.91 -10.18 -4.36
N ILE A 91 4.91 -10.62 -5.14
CA ILE A 91 5.11 -11.24 -6.45
C ILE A 91 4.16 -10.63 -7.48
N GLU A 92 4.58 -10.61 -8.73
CA GLU A 92 3.80 -10.00 -9.81
C GLU A 92 2.43 -10.67 -9.98
N ASN A 93 2.35 -12.00 -9.82
CA ASN A 93 1.11 -12.78 -9.98
C ASN A 93 0.02 -12.44 -8.95
N ASN A 94 0.37 -11.77 -7.85
CA ASN A 94 -0.61 -11.27 -6.89
C ASN A 94 -1.27 -9.95 -7.34
N VAL A 95 -0.93 -9.44 -8.53
CA VAL A 95 -1.56 -8.25 -9.12
C VAL A 95 -2.34 -8.66 -10.35
N LYS A 96 -3.64 -8.35 -10.37
CA LYS A 96 -4.51 -8.49 -11.54
C LYS A 96 -5.04 -7.12 -11.95
N VAL A 97 -4.86 -6.77 -13.22
CA VAL A 97 -5.32 -5.50 -13.78
C VAL A 97 -6.43 -5.76 -14.79
N VAL A 98 -7.53 -5.05 -14.64
CA VAL A 98 -8.66 -5.05 -15.57
C VAL A 98 -8.93 -3.62 -16.01
N THR A 99 -8.99 -3.40 -17.31
CA THR A 99 -9.21 -2.05 -17.87
C THR A 99 -10.45 -2.01 -18.73
N GLU A 100 -11.38 -1.14 -18.36
CA GLU A 100 -12.49 -0.75 -19.21
C GLU A 100 -12.06 0.39 -20.13
N LYS A 101 -12.15 0.17 -21.45
CA LYS A 101 -11.84 1.18 -22.45
C LYS A 101 -13.10 1.61 -23.17
N GLN A 102 -13.25 2.91 -23.36
CA GLN A 102 -14.30 3.48 -24.19
C GLN A 102 -13.72 4.46 -25.21
N ILE A 103 -14.35 4.51 -26.39
CA ILE A 103 -14.02 5.47 -27.44
C ILE A 103 -15.26 6.31 -27.70
N ASN A 104 -15.10 7.63 -27.69
CA ASN A 104 -16.12 8.58 -28.12
C ASN A 104 -16.28 8.49 -29.64
N LYS A 105 -17.49 8.17 -30.10
CA LYS A 105 -17.91 8.29 -31.49
C LYS A 105 -19.14 9.19 -31.52
N ASN A 106 -19.02 10.34 -32.16
CA ASN A 106 -20.13 11.29 -32.36
C ASN A 106 -20.83 11.72 -31.06
N GLY A 107 -20.09 11.85 -29.94
CA GLY A 107 -20.63 12.23 -28.64
C GLY A 107 -20.95 11.04 -27.73
N GLU A 108 -20.97 9.82 -28.26
CA GLU A 108 -21.31 8.61 -27.50
C GLU A 108 -20.07 7.79 -27.13
N TRP A 109 -19.97 7.38 -25.86
CA TRP A 109 -18.87 6.55 -25.38
C TRP A 109 -19.16 5.06 -25.57
N ILE A 110 -18.45 4.43 -26.50
CA ILE A 110 -18.67 3.02 -26.86
C ILE A 110 -17.55 2.16 -26.30
N LYS A 111 -17.91 1.06 -25.61
CA LYS A 111 -16.94 0.09 -25.05
C LYS A 111 -16.10 -0.55 -26.14
N ARG A 112 -14.80 -0.71 -25.86
CA ARG A 112 -13.82 -1.38 -26.72
C ARG A 112 -12.94 -2.30 -25.89
N GLN A 113 -12.36 -3.28 -26.56
CA GLN A 113 -11.42 -4.18 -25.94
C GLN A 113 -10.10 -3.46 -25.65
N THR A 114 -9.57 -3.70 -24.46
CA THR A 114 -8.21 -3.30 -24.07
C THR A 114 -7.27 -4.46 -24.37
N SER A 115 -6.04 -4.17 -24.82
CA SER A 115 -5.05 -5.21 -25.07
C SER A 115 -4.52 -5.80 -23.76
N GLN A 116 -4.18 -7.09 -23.78
CA GLN A 116 -3.58 -7.74 -22.62
C GLN A 116 -2.24 -7.10 -22.24
N GLY A 117 -1.40 -6.78 -23.23
CA GLY A 117 -0.12 -6.11 -22.99
C GLY A 117 -0.23 -4.73 -22.31
N PHE A 118 -1.35 -4.03 -22.45
CA PHE A 118 -1.59 -2.79 -21.68
C PHE A 118 -1.77 -3.08 -20.19
N ASN A 119 -2.58 -4.08 -19.86
CA ASN A 119 -2.79 -4.51 -18.47
C ASN A 119 -1.49 -5.08 -17.87
N ASP A 120 -0.74 -5.88 -18.64
CA ASP A 120 0.54 -6.44 -18.21
C ASP A 120 1.59 -5.35 -17.96
N GLY A 121 1.59 -4.29 -18.79
CA GLY A 121 2.46 -3.12 -18.58
C GLY A 121 2.18 -2.41 -17.25
N ILE A 122 0.90 -2.21 -16.91
CA ILE A 122 0.50 -1.62 -15.61
C ILE A 122 0.88 -2.55 -14.46
N LYS A 123 0.56 -3.85 -14.57
CA LYS A 123 0.90 -4.88 -13.59
C LYS A 123 2.41 -4.88 -13.28
N LYS A 124 3.24 -4.90 -14.32
CA LYS A 124 4.70 -4.87 -14.19
C LYS A 124 5.19 -3.58 -13.53
N LYS A 125 4.63 -2.43 -13.90
CA LYS A 125 4.97 -1.14 -13.30
C LYS A 125 4.66 -1.11 -11.79
N ILE A 126 3.46 -1.55 -11.40
CA ILE A 126 3.04 -1.67 -9.99
C ILE A 126 4.02 -2.54 -9.20
N PHE A 127 4.40 -3.70 -9.76
CA PHE A 127 5.32 -4.62 -9.09
C PHE A 127 6.72 -4.02 -8.92
N ILE A 128 7.27 -3.37 -9.95
CA ILE A 128 8.57 -2.69 -9.85
C ILE A 128 8.54 -1.58 -8.80
N ASP A 129 7.51 -0.74 -8.82
CA ASP A 129 7.37 0.36 -7.87
C ASP A 129 7.20 -0.18 -6.43
N ALA A 130 6.47 -1.28 -6.25
CA ALA A 130 6.34 -1.94 -4.94
C ALA A 130 7.69 -2.47 -4.41
N LYS A 131 8.55 -3.03 -5.27
CA LYS A 131 9.90 -3.43 -4.87
C LYS A 131 10.71 -2.26 -4.34
N ASN A 132 10.56 -1.07 -4.92
CA ASN A 132 11.26 0.14 -4.47
C ASN A 132 10.73 0.66 -3.13
N LEU A 133 9.49 0.32 -2.75
CA LEU A 133 8.93 0.65 -1.44
C LEU A 133 9.36 -0.33 -0.35
N ASN A 134 9.82 -1.54 -0.71
CA ASN A 134 10.23 -2.56 0.24
C ASN A 134 11.65 -2.27 0.77
N PRO A 135 11.83 -2.03 2.09
CA PRO A 135 13.14 -1.74 2.69
C PRO A 135 14.15 -2.86 2.49
N GLU A 136 13.72 -4.14 2.46
CA GLU A 136 14.61 -5.29 2.24
C GLU A 136 15.27 -5.30 0.85
N THR A 137 14.72 -4.55 -0.12
CA THR A 137 15.33 -4.41 -1.44
C THR A 137 16.69 -3.71 -1.37
N TYR A 138 16.92 -2.86 -0.35
CA TYR A 138 18.14 -2.06 -0.20
C TYR A 138 19.26 -2.80 0.55
N GLU A 139 18.97 -3.85 1.30
CA GLU A 139 19.98 -4.62 2.06
C GLU A 139 20.74 -5.65 1.21
N LYS A 140 20.44 -5.76 -0.09
CA LYS A 140 21.06 -6.71 -1.03
C LYS A 140 22.05 -6.07 -2.02
N ILE A 141 22.52 -4.84 -1.75
CA ILE A 141 23.50 -4.13 -2.56
C ILE A 141 24.80 -3.97 -1.78
#